data_AF-A0A927R592-F1
#
_entry.id   AF-A0A927R592-F1
#
_cell.length_a   1.000
_cell.length_b   1.000
_cell.length_c   1.000
_cell.angle_alpha   90.00
_cell.angle_beta   90.00
_cell.angle_gamma   90.00
#
_symmetry.space_group_name_H-M   'P 1'
#
loop_
_entity.id
_entity.type
_entity.pdbx_description
1 polymer ?
#
loop_
_entity_poly.entity_id
_entity_poly.type
_entity_poly.pdbx_seq_one_letter_code
_entity_poly.pdbx_strand_id
1 'polypeptide(L)'
;MIRFIWQNWWRRKERLILLLVGALIISIGLTYLVGISDANKGTIVDELQQRWSSSYDIVVRPAGSRSLTEEQGLLDPNYLSGLDGGISREQYERTKTIQDVEVAAPIAMIGSVVYSTKLTELELPEGIYRMTTEEVSNDGIRKQSTVVSHYFAAGNNDIMGNKFREQGPDYFLEMAPRYPDNQLTETRAMLLAGIDSEQEAKLIGLDQAIVENGSSRYFTSEDVSMNEVLDEETELSMSHIPVIINNQSFTDIAINYTIERLDLPFDREVADETLKMFEDNGGQVYLDTLEAVDRQNYTYTDKEVYYRIVNSISGSDAETGTPFLEDYLQNREVHLGNRPSPLQYEDVLSPFPERWPYAYELQTSEIPHDPQFKSFRASNSFGFSTGVSIRA
;
A
#
# COMPACT_ATOMS: atom_id res chain seq x y z
N MET A 1 -21.65 -73.85 -20.09
CA MET A 1 -22.30 -72.63 -19.57
C MET A 1 -22.65 -71.62 -20.65
N ILE A 2 -21.70 -71.15 -21.49
CA ILE A 2 -21.95 -70.16 -22.57
C ILE A 2 -23.08 -70.58 -23.53
N ARG A 3 -23.12 -71.86 -23.93
CA ARG A 3 -24.19 -72.42 -24.78
C ARG A 3 -25.59 -72.33 -24.14
N PHE A 4 -25.67 -72.43 -22.82
CA PHE A 4 -26.91 -72.35 -22.05
C PHE A 4 -27.39 -70.89 -21.92
N ILE A 5 -26.46 -69.96 -21.72
CA ILE A 5 -26.72 -68.51 -21.72
C ILE A 5 -27.23 -68.06 -23.09
N TRP A 6 -26.60 -68.54 -24.18
CA TRP A 6 -27.00 -68.24 -25.56
C TRP A 6 -28.41 -68.74 -25.89
N GLN A 7 -28.77 -69.95 -25.46
CA GLN A 7 -30.13 -70.48 -25.63
C GLN A 7 -31.16 -69.68 -24.81
N ASN A 8 -30.80 -69.23 -23.61
CA ASN A 8 -31.67 -68.42 -22.75
C ASN A 8 -31.91 -67.02 -23.33
N TRP A 9 -30.88 -66.41 -23.92
CA TRP A 9 -30.95 -65.16 -24.67
C TRP A 9 -31.90 -65.25 -25.86
N TRP A 10 -31.89 -66.37 -26.58
CA TRP A 10 -32.76 -66.57 -27.74
C TRP A 10 -34.21 -66.92 -27.36
N ARG A 11 -34.44 -67.47 -26.17
CA ARG A 11 -35.79 -67.78 -25.65
C ARG A 11 -36.49 -66.59 -24.99
N ARG A 12 -35.74 -65.64 -24.42
CA ARG A 12 -36.28 -64.44 -23.73
C ARG A 12 -35.85 -63.15 -24.43
N LYS A 13 -36.12 -63.08 -25.75
CA LYS A 13 -35.65 -62.00 -26.63
C LYS A 13 -36.06 -60.61 -26.14
N GLU A 14 -37.29 -60.46 -25.66
CA GLU A 14 -37.82 -59.17 -25.16
C GLU A 14 -37.03 -58.64 -23.96
N ARG A 15 -36.73 -59.51 -22.97
CA ARG A 15 -35.98 -59.12 -21.77
C ARG A 15 -34.52 -58.79 -22.08
N LEU A 16 -33.92 -59.50 -23.04
CA LEU A 16 -32.56 -59.21 -23.50
C LEU A 16 -32.49 -57.85 -24.22
N ILE A 17 -33.45 -57.57 -25.09
CA ILE A 17 -33.54 -56.28 -25.79
C ILE A 17 -33.70 -55.14 -24.79
N LEU A 18 -34.59 -55.26 -23.80
CA LEU A 18 -34.76 -54.24 -22.76
C LEU A 18 -33.47 -54.01 -21.95
N LEU A 19 -32.72 -55.06 -21.61
CA LEU A 19 -31.44 -54.93 -20.92
C LEU A 19 -30.38 -54.25 -21.79
N LEU A 20 -30.28 -54.61 -23.07
CA LEU A 20 -29.34 -53.98 -24.00
C LEU A 20 -29.69 -52.52 -24.24
N VAL A 21 -30.96 -52.17 -24.40
CA VAL A 21 -31.43 -50.78 -24.53
C VAL A 21 -31.13 -50.00 -23.24
N GLY A 22 -31.40 -50.57 -22.06
CA GLY A 22 -31.08 -49.93 -20.79
C GLY A 22 -29.58 -49.67 -20.62
N ALA A 23 -28.75 -50.67 -20.90
CA ALA A 23 -27.29 -50.53 -20.88
C ALA A 23 -26.81 -49.50 -21.92
N LEU A 24 -27.39 -49.48 -23.12
CA LEU A 24 -27.08 -48.52 -24.16
C LEU A 24 -27.41 -47.08 -23.73
N ILE A 25 -28.60 -46.86 -23.16
CA ILE A 25 -29.03 -45.54 -22.67
C ILE A 25 -28.08 -45.04 -21.56
N ILE A 26 -27.72 -45.91 -20.62
CA ILE A 26 -26.78 -45.56 -19.54
C ILE A 26 -25.41 -45.21 -20.10
N SER A 27 -24.88 -46.03 -21.03
CA SER A 27 -23.58 -45.78 -21.66
C SER A 27 -23.58 -44.48 -22.47
N ILE A 28 -24.62 -44.21 -23.26
CA ILE A 28 -24.77 -42.96 -24.01
C ILE A 28 -24.83 -41.78 -23.05
N GLY A 29 -25.64 -41.87 -21.99
CA GLY A 29 -25.75 -40.81 -20.99
C GLY A 29 -24.41 -40.52 -20.29
N LEU A 30 -23.68 -41.56 -19.89
CA LEU A 30 -22.38 -41.43 -19.23
C LEU A 30 -21.33 -40.84 -20.18
N THR A 31 -21.23 -41.33 -21.42
CA THR A 31 -20.30 -40.79 -22.42
C THR A 31 -20.62 -39.34 -22.76
N TYR A 32 -21.90 -39.00 -22.89
CA TYR A 32 -22.34 -37.62 -23.13
C TYR A 32 -21.97 -36.68 -21.98
N LEU A 33 -22.20 -37.12 -20.73
CA LEU A 33 -21.86 -36.34 -19.54
C LEU A 33 -20.35 -36.14 -19.40
N VAL A 34 -19.54 -37.19 -19.62
CA VAL A 34 -18.08 -37.09 -19.63
C VAL A 34 -17.59 -36.16 -20.75
N GLY A 35 -18.12 -36.30 -21.97
CA GLY A 35 -17.74 -35.45 -23.10
C GLY A 35 -18.07 -33.98 -22.88
N ILE A 36 -19.22 -33.66 -22.27
CA ILE A 36 -19.55 -32.28 -21.87
C ILE A 36 -18.61 -31.79 -20.78
N SER A 37 -18.29 -32.63 -19.79
CA SER A 37 -17.39 -32.24 -18.70
C SER A 37 -15.98 -31.91 -19.21
N ASP A 38 -15.46 -32.71 -20.14
CA ASP A 38 -14.15 -32.47 -20.75
C ASP A 38 -14.17 -31.22 -21.65
N ALA A 39 -15.24 -31.02 -22.42
CA ALA A 39 -15.42 -29.82 -23.23
C ALA A 39 -15.49 -28.56 -22.35
N ASN A 40 -16.29 -28.58 -21.28
CA ASN A 40 -16.39 -27.47 -20.34
C ASN A 40 -15.04 -27.18 -19.67
N LYS A 41 -14.31 -28.22 -19.26
CA LYS A 41 -12.97 -28.05 -18.70
C LYS A 41 -12.02 -27.42 -19.72
N GLY A 42 -12.05 -27.87 -20.97
CA GLY A 42 -11.27 -27.28 -22.06
C GLY A 42 -11.62 -25.81 -22.29
N THR A 43 -12.90 -25.47 -22.42
CA THR A 43 -13.35 -24.08 -22.59
C THR A 43 -13.00 -23.20 -21.40
N ILE A 44 -13.14 -23.70 -20.17
CA ILE A 44 -12.75 -22.94 -18.96
C ILE A 44 -11.24 -22.68 -18.96
N VAL A 45 -10.42 -23.68 -19.27
CA VAL A 45 -8.96 -23.52 -19.33
C VAL A 45 -8.57 -22.55 -20.44
N ASP A 46 -9.14 -22.67 -21.63
CA ASP A 46 -8.88 -21.77 -22.75
C ASP A 46 -9.32 -20.33 -22.44
N GLU A 47 -10.53 -20.13 -21.90
CA GLU A 47 -11.01 -18.80 -21.49
C GLU A 47 -10.16 -18.21 -20.37
N LEU A 48 -9.74 -19.04 -19.40
CA LEU A 48 -8.79 -18.59 -18.37
C LEU A 48 -7.46 -18.21 -19.00
N GLN A 49 -6.91 -19.00 -19.91
CA GLN A 49 -5.65 -18.68 -20.58
C GLN A 49 -5.74 -17.44 -21.46
N GLN A 50 -6.86 -17.23 -22.15
CA GLN A 50 -7.09 -16.04 -22.98
C GLN A 50 -7.30 -14.77 -22.15
N ARG A 51 -7.84 -14.90 -20.94
CA ARG A 51 -8.05 -13.79 -20.01
C ARG A 51 -6.91 -13.62 -19.00
N TRP A 52 -6.05 -14.61 -18.86
CA TRP A 52 -4.84 -14.54 -18.04
C TRP A 52 -3.80 -13.73 -18.79
N SER A 53 -3.77 -12.42 -18.52
CA SER A 53 -2.70 -11.53 -18.94
C SER A 53 -1.84 -11.20 -17.71
N SER A 54 -0.61 -11.70 -17.66
CA SER A 54 0.39 -11.08 -16.79
C SER A 54 0.94 -9.84 -17.49
N SER A 55 1.23 -8.77 -16.75
CA SER A 55 1.84 -7.55 -17.33
C SER A 55 3.20 -7.82 -17.97
N TYR A 56 3.86 -8.90 -17.56
CA TYR A 56 5.16 -9.33 -18.07
C TYR A 56 5.13 -10.83 -18.37
N ASP A 57 5.70 -11.24 -19.51
CA ASP A 57 5.86 -12.66 -19.86
C ASP A 57 7.02 -13.31 -19.09
N ILE A 58 8.11 -12.56 -18.93
CA ILE A 58 9.34 -13.00 -18.25
C ILE A 58 9.81 -11.87 -17.34
N VAL A 59 9.99 -12.18 -16.06
CA VAL A 59 10.55 -11.24 -15.08
C VAL A 59 11.97 -11.68 -14.70
N VAL A 60 12.95 -10.83 -15.04
CA VAL A 60 14.36 -11.03 -14.71
C VAL A 60 14.69 -10.27 -13.43
N ARG A 61 15.22 -10.96 -12.43
CA ARG A 61 15.51 -10.39 -11.11
C ARG A 61 16.96 -10.66 -10.68
N PRO A 62 17.54 -9.84 -9.78
CA PRO A 62 18.86 -10.12 -9.22
C PRO A 62 18.90 -11.50 -8.52
N ALA A 63 20.08 -12.11 -8.48
CA ALA A 63 20.26 -13.40 -7.81
C ALA A 63 19.90 -13.30 -6.31
N GLY A 64 19.22 -14.31 -5.77
CA GLY A 64 18.80 -14.34 -4.36
C GLY A 64 17.51 -13.57 -4.04
N SER A 65 16.81 -13.02 -5.05
CA SER A 65 15.55 -12.28 -4.88
C SER A 65 14.29 -13.15 -4.83
N ARG A 66 14.42 -14.46 -5.07
CA ARG A 66 13.27 -15.38 -5.06
C ARG A 66 12.80 -15.61 -3.62
N SER A 67 11.53 -15.40 -3.35
CA SER A 67 10.94 -15.66 -2.03
C SER A 67 10.69 -17.15 -1.78
N LEU A 68 10.61 -17.54 -0.50
CA LEU A 68 10.26 -18.91 -0.09
C LEU A 68 8.93 -19.37 -0.72
N THR A 69 7.93 -18.49 -0.73
CA THR A 69 6.61 -18.77 -1.33
C THR A 69 6.70 -19.04 -2.83
N GLU A 70 7.63 -18.40 -3.55
CA GLU A 70 7.85 -18.66 -4.97
C GLU A 70 8.67 -19.93 -5.22
N GLU A 71 9.57 -20.30 -4.32
CA GLU A 71 10.27 -21.59 -4.37
C GLU A 71 9.29 -22.77 -4.24
N GLN A 72 8.27 -22.60 -3.40
CA GLN A 72 7.20 -23.57 -3.18
C GLN A 72 6.07 -23.48 -4.23
N GLY A 73 6.17 -22.55 -5.19
CA GLY A 73 5.20 -22.40 -6.28
C GLY A 73 3.84 -21.85 -5.86
N LEU A 74 3.78 -21.04 -4.79
CA LEU A 74 2.53 -20.50 -4.22
C LEU A 74 2.19 -19.09 -4.71
N LEU A 75 3.20 -18.30 -5.08
CA LEU A 75 3.02 -16.96 -5.64
C LEU A 75 3.60 -16.90 -7.05
N ASP A 76 2.99 -16.05 -7.88
CA ASP A 76 3.50 -15.80 -9.21
C ASP A 76 4.89 -15.14 -9.17
N PRO A 77 5.81 -15.52 -10.08
CA PRO A 77 7.16 -14.96 -10.12
C PRO A 77 7.24 -13.46 -10.42
N ASN A 78 6.11 -12.85 -10.80
CA ASN A 78 6.00 -11.48 -11.29
C ASN A 78 5.72 -10.45 -10.17
N TYR A 79 5.79 -10.84 -8.90
CA TYR A 79 5.61 -9.92 -7.79
C TYR A 79 6.87 -9.06 -7.58
N LEU A 80 6.83 -7.81 -8.05
CA LEU A 80 7.96 -6.87 -8.01
C LEU A 80 8.01 -6.01 -6.73
N SER A 81 6.92 -5.94 -5.97
CA SER A 81 6.79 -5.03 -4.83
C SER A 81 7.66 -5.46 -3.64
N GLY A 82 8.69 -4.65 -3.35
CA GLY A 82 9.61 -4.87 -2.24
C GLY A 82 10.95 -5.49 -2.63
N LEU A 83 11.23 -5.68 -3.91
CA LEU A 83 12.56 -6.07 -4.35
C LEU A 83 13.54 -4.90 -4.17
N ASP A 84 14.61 -5.15 -3.41
CA ASP A 84 15.75 -4.22 -3.31
C ASP A 84 16.73 -4.51 -4.45
N GLY A 85 17.23 -3.44 -5.09
CA GLY A 85 18.17 -3.53 -6.20
C GLY A 85 17.54 -3.90 -7.55
N GLY A 86 18.40 -4.35 -8.47
CA GLY A 86 18.00 -4.66 -9.84
C GLY A 86 19.10 -5.39 -10.61
N ILE A 87 18.88 -5.60 -11.90
CA ILE A 87 19.91 -6.11 -12.82
C ILE A 87 20.82 -4.98 -13.28
N SER A 88 22.08 -5.28 -13.58
CA SER A 88 23.00 -4.30 -14.15
C SER A 88 22.60 -3.92 -15.57
N ARG A 89 23.07 -2.76 -16.06
CA ARG A 89 22.88 -2.37 -17.48
C ARG A 89 23.45 -3.41 -18.44
N GLU A 90 24.57 -4.04 -18.10
CA GLU A 90 25.15 -5.13 -18.91
C GLU A 90 24.24 -6.36 -18.95
N GLN A 91 23.65 -6.74 -17.81
CA GLN A 91 22.68 -7.85 -17.74
C GLN A 91 21.41 -7.53 -18.54
N TYR A 92 20.93 -6.29 -18.49
CA TYR A 92 19.82 -5.82 -19.31
C TYR A 92 20.13 -5.94 -20.81
N GLU A 93 21.27 -5.40 -21.27
CA GLU A 93 21.68 -5.52 -22.68
C GLU A 93 21.85 -6.98 -23.09
N ARG A 94 22.38 -7.84 -22.21
CA ARG A 94 22.47 -9.28 -22.47
C ARG A 94 21.09 -9.93 -22.61
N THR A 95 20.11 -9.52 -21.81
CA THR A 95 18.73 -10.02 -21.88
C THR A 95 18.10 -9.71 -23.24
N LYS A 96 18.36 -8.52 -23.78
CA LYS A 96 17.90 -8.14 -25.14
C LYS A 96 18.51 -8.98 -26.26
N THR A 97 19.62 -9.67 -26.02
CA THR A 97 20.24 -10.56 -27.02
C THR A 97 19.68 -11.98 -27.01
N ILE A 98 18.80 -12.31 -26.07
CA ILE A 98 18.16 -13.63 -26.00
C ILE A 98 17.23 -13.78 -27.22
N GLN A 99 17.35 -14.93 -27.89
CA GLN A 99 16.47 -15.26 -29.02
C GLN A 99 15.01 -15.22 -28.56
N ASP A 100 14.14 -14.62 -29.37
CA ASP A 100 12.70 -14.44 -29.12
C ASP A 100 12.33 -13.37 -28.06
N VAL A 101 13.30 -12.64 -27.50
CA VAL A 101 13.01 -11.41 -26.72
C VAL A 101 12.86 -10.23 -27.68
N GLU A 102 11.62 -9.79 -27.91
CA GLU A 102 11.31 -8.64 -28.76
C GLU A 102 11.47 -7.30 -28.00
N VAL A 103 10.95 -7.24 -26.77
CA VAL A 103 10.96 -6.06 -25.91
C VAL A 103 11.44 -6.46 -24.52
N ALA A 104 12.32 -5.63 -23.93
CA ALA A 104 12.70 -5.71 -22.54
C ALA A 104 12.57 -4.32 -21.93
N ALA A 105 11.80 -4.18 -20.86
CA ALA A 105 11.57 -2.93 -20.15
C ALA A 105 12.08 -3.06 -18.70
N PRO A 106 13.20 -2.40 -18.35
CA PRO A 106 13.67 -2.42 -16.97
C PRO A 106 12.82 -1.50 -16.10
N ILE A 107 12.42 -2.04 -14.95
CA ILE A 107 11.77 -1.31 -13.86
C ILE A 107 12.63 -1.42 -12.60
N ALA A 108 12.80 -0.31 -11.90
CA ALA A 108 13.57 -0.22 -10.66
C ALA A 108 12.68 0.33 -9.54
N MET A 109 12.42 -0.50 -8.52
CA MET A 109 11.70 -0.05 -7.33
C MET A 109 12.63 0.82 -6.49
N ILE A 110 12.35 2.12 -6.43
CA ILE A 110 13.21 3.09 -5.73
C ILE A 110 12.88 3.12 -4.24
N GLY A 111 11.60 3.13 -3.88
CA GLY A 111 11.16 3.18 -2.49
C GLY A 111 9.86 3.96 -2.33
N SER A 112 9.38 4.07 -1.09
CA SER A 112 8.19 4.89 -0.79
C SER A 112 8.61 6.28 -0.34
N VAL A 113 8.03 7.30 -0.95
CA VAL A 113 8.12 8.70 -0.51
C VAL A 113 6.86 9.03 0.28
N VAL A 114 7.00 9.77 1.37
CA VAL A 114 5.85 10.14 2.23
C VAL A 114 5.51 11.60 1.98
N TYR A 115 4.33 11.84 1.40
CA TYR A 115 3.77 13.18 1.25
C TYR A 115 2.90 13.51 2.45
N SER A 116 3.01 14.75 2.94
CA SER A 116 2.15 15.29 3.99
C SER A 116 1.24 16.35 3.38
N THR A 117 -0.07 16.23 3.59
CA THR A 117 -1.06 17.16 3.08
C THR A 117 -1.80 17.88 4.20
N LYS A 118 -2.12 19.14 3.96
CA LYS A 118 -2.88 20.04 4.82
C LYS A 118 -4.36 19.73 4.68
N LEU A 119 -5.05 19.50 5.80
CA LEU A 119 -6.48 19.19 5.83
C LEU A 119 -7.33 20.41 6.17
N THR A 120 -7.23 20.89 7.40
CA THR A 120 -7.96 22.06 7.88
C THR A 120 -7.18 22.75 8.99
N GLU A 121 -7.26 24.06 9.02
CA GLU A 121 -6.76 24.87 10.14
C GLU A 121 -7.72 24.73 11.32
N LEU A 122 -7.15 24.64 12.52
CA LEU A 122 -7.88 24.45 13.76
C LEU A 122 -7.86 25.75 14.57
N GLU A 123 -9.04 26.25 14.89
CA GLU A 123 -9.19 27.33 15.86
C GLU A 123 -9.17 26.73 17.28
N LEU A 124 -7.98 26.76 17.89
CA LEU A 124 -7.72 26.16 19.20
C LEU A 124 -7.38 27.25 20.23
N PRO A 125 -8.38 27.74 21.00
CA PRO A 125 -8.11 28.54 22.19
C PRO A 125 -7.17 27.82 23.16
N GLU A 126 -6.48 28.57 24.03
CA GLU A 126 -5.58 27.99 25.01
C GLU A 126 -6.28 26.93 25.87
N GLY A 127 -5.69 25.75 25.97
CA GLY A 127 -6.36 24.61 26.58
C GLY A 127 -5.68 23.27 26.34
N ILE A 128 -6.17 22.26 27.05
CA ILE A 128 -5.82 20.86 26.83
C ILE A 128 -6.90 20.20 25.98
N TYR A 129 -6.46 19.45 24.98
CA TYR A 129 -7.34 18.80 24.02
C TYR A 129 -7.09 17.29 23.99
N ARG A 130 -8.17 16.53 23.78
CA ARG A 130 -8.15 15.13 23.40
C ARG A 130 -8.44 15.03 21.92
N MET A 131 -7.51 14.48 21.14
CA MET A 131 -7.75 14.14 19.73
C MET A 131 -7.93 12.64 19.59
N THR A 132 -9.09 12.25 19.08
CA THR A 132 -9.40 10.87 18.71
C THR A 132 -9.46 10.76 17.20
N THR A 133 -8.63 9.90 16.64
CA THR A 133 -8.61 9.55 15.22
C THR A 133 -9.18 8.15 15.06
N GLU A 134 -10.27 8.03 14.32
CA GLU A 134 -10.81 6.75 13.87
C GLU A 134 -10.53 6.57 12.38
N GLU A 135 -9.77 5.55 12.02
CA GLU A 135 -9.59 5.11 10.64
C GLU A 135 -10.47 3.89 10.37
N VAL A 136 -11.40 4.02 9.42
CA VAL A 136 -12.25 2.94 8.95
C VAL A 136 -11.78 2.50 7.57
N SER A 137 -11.23 1.30 7.47
CA SER A 137 -10.78 0.70 6.22
C SER A 137 -11.71 -0.43 5.78
N ASN A 138 -11.89 -0.57 4.47
CA ASN A 138 -12.68 -1.63 3.87
C ASN A 138 -11.84 -2.42 2.87
N ASP A 139 -11.54 -3.67 3.20
CA ASP A 139 -10.73 -4.57 2.36
C ASP A 139 -11.58 -5.31 1.29
N GLY A 140 -12.86 -4.97 1.15
CA GLY A 140 -13.82 -5.62 0.25
C GLY A 140 -14.47 -6.89 0.82
N ILE A 141 -13.95 -7.42 1.93
CA ILE A 141 -14.52 -8.56 2.66
C ILE A 141 -15.10 -8.09 3.99
N ARG A 142 -14.39 -7.21 4.70
CA ARG A 142 -14.75 -6.68 6.01
C ARG A 142 -14.37 -5.21 6.14
N LYS A 143 -15.12 -4.51 6.98
CA LYS A 143 -14.73 -3.20 7.49
C LYS A 143 -13.99 -3.38 8.80
N GLN A 144 -12.85 -2.72 8.91
CA GLN A 144 -12.03 -2.67 10.12
C GLN A 144 -11.96 -1.22 10.58
N SER A 145 -12.00 -1.00 11.89
CA SER A 145 -11.86 0.33 12.49
C SER A 145 -10.73 0.30 13.49
N THR A 146 -9.82 1.26 13.36
CA THR A 146 -8.72 1.50 14.28
C THR A 146 -8.93 2.87 14.91
N VAL A 147 -9.02 2.91 16.24
CA VAL A 147 -9.21 4.15 16.99
C VAL A 147 -7.97 4.41 17.84
N VAL A 148 -7.41 5.60 17.70
CA VAL A 148 -6.27 6.08 18.50
C VAL A 148 -6.63 7.43 19.10
N SER A 149 -6.34 7.61 20.38
CA SER A 149 -6.51 8.88 21.07
C SER A 149 -5.19 9.34 21.68
N HIS A 150 -4.89 10.63 21.57
CA HIS A 150 -3.77 11.27 22.25
C HIS A 150 -4.21 12.66 22.76
N TYR A 151 -3.37 13.24 23.60
CA TYR A 151 -3.64 14.53 24.23
C TYR A 151 -2.61 15.54 23.79
N PHE A 152 -3.05 16.78 23.55
CA PHE A 152 -2.15 17.87 23.22
C PHE A 152 -2.56 19.17 23.92
N ALA A 153 -1.60 20.05 24.13
CA ALA A 153 -1.82 21.40 24.63
C ALA A 153 -1.79 22.42 23.49
N ALA A 154 -2.80 23.28 23.43
CA ALA A 154 -2.78 24.49 22.62
C ALA A 154 -2.46 25.69 23.53
N GLY A 155 -1.47 26.50 23.17
CA GLY A 155 -0.98 27.61 24.00
C GLY A 155 0.11 27.18 25.00
N ASN A 156 0.64 28.14 25.76
CA ASN A 156 1.73 27.94 26.74
C ASN A 156 2.94 27.17 26.17
N ASN A 157 3.32 27.48 24.93
CA ASN A 157 4.32 26.70 24.17
C ASN A 157 5.71 26.74 24.80
N ASP A 158 6.04 27.77 25.57
CA ASP A 158 7.28 27.84 26.34
C ASP A 158 7.31 26.81 27.48
N ILE A 159 6.18 26.64 28.18
CA ILE A 159 6.02 25.64 29.23
C ILE A 159 6.07 24.24 28.62
N MET A 160 5.27 23.99 27.58
CA MET A 160 5.23 22.70 26.89
C MET A 160 6.56 22.35 26.24
N GLY A 161 7.25 23.31 25.64
CA GLY A 161 8.57 23.12 25.05
C GLY A 161 9.65 22.77 26.09
N ASN A 162 9.58 23.32 27.31
CA ASN A 162 10.46 22.93 28.41
C ASN A 162 10.14 21.52 28.89
N LYS A 163 8.86 21.20 29.09
CA LYS A 163 8.42 19.85 29.50
C LYS A 163 8.85 18.78 28.50
N PHE A 164 8.68 19.01 27.21
CA PHE A 164 9.14 18.10 26.16
C PHE A 164 10.66 17.87 26.22
N ARG A 165 11.46 18.90 26.52
CA ARG A 165 12.92 18.75 26.68
C ARG A 165 13.31 18.00 27.96
N GLU A 166 12.52 18.12 29.02
CA GLU A 166 12.76 17.45 30.29
C GLU A 166 12.35 15.97 30.27
N GLN A 167 11.19 15.66 29.70
CA GLN A 167 10.57 14.33 29.72
C GLN A 167 10.85 13.52 28.45
N GLY A 168 11.16 14.18 27.34
CA GLY A 168 11.37 13.56 26.05
C GLY A 168 10.07 13.30 25.26
N PRO A 169 10.17 12.55 24.15
CA PRO A 169 9.06 12.34 23.21
C PRO A 169 7.93 11.45 23.76
N ASP A 170 8.18 10.67 24.82
CA ASP A 170 7.19 9.76 25.42
C ASP A 170 6.26 10.47 26.41
N TYR A 171 6.35 11.80 26.55
CA TYR A 171 5.45 12.54 27.42
C TYR A 171 4.01 12.49 26.90
N PHE A 172 3.06 12.11 27.75
CA PHE A 172 1.67 11.83 27.38
C PHE A 172 0.88 13.04 26.83
N LEU A 173 1.42 14.26 26.95
CA LEU A 173 0.81 15.49 26.48
C LEU A 173 1.70 16.16 25.42
N GLU A 174 1.26 16.09 24.17
CA GLU A 174 1.97 16.63 23.02
C GLU A 174 1.76 18.14 22.85
N MET A 175 2.52 18.76 21.95
CA MET A 175 2.22 20.11 21.47
C MET A 175 1.10 20.06 20.42
N ALA A 176 0.38 21.17 20.23
CA ALA A 176 -0.64 21.27 19.19
C ALA A 176 -0.12 20.81 17.81
N PRO A 177 -0.94 20.08 17.02
CA PRO A 177 -0.54 19.56 15.72
C PRO A 177 0.00 20.67 14.81
N ARG A 178 1.24 20.48 14.33
CA ARG A 178 1.93 21.42 13.42
C ARG A 178 1.93 22.87 13.92
N TYR A 179 2.17 23.06 15.22
CA TYR A 179 2.45 24.36 15.81
C TYR A 179 3.47 25.19 14.98
N PRO A 180 3.23 26.51 14.75
CA PRO A 180 2.12 27.33 15.25
C PRO A 180 0.87 27.36 14.36
N ASP A 181 0.89 26.70 13.21
CA ASP A 181 -0.19 26.81 12.22
C ASP A 181 -1.46 26.04 12.64
N ASN A 182 -1.36 25.20 13.67
CA ASN A 182 -2.46 24.44 14.27
C ASN A 182 -3.33 23.77 13.19
N GLN A 183 -2.74 22.85 12.45
CA GLN A 183 -3.35 22.31 11.24
C GLN A 183 -3.41 20.80 11.30
N LEU A 184 -4.59 20.24 10.97
CA LEU A 184 -4.70 18.81 10.72
C LEU A 184 -3.95 18.48 9.44
N THR A 185 -3.16 17.41 9.50
CA THR A 185 -2.41 16.92 8.36
C THR A 185 -2.53 15.43 8.25
N GLU A 186 -2.50 14.94 7.03
CA GLU A 186 -2.43 13.53 6.75
C GLU A 186 -1.22 13.19 5.91
N THR A 187 -0.68 12.00 6.14
CA THR A 187 0.48 11.52 5.40
C THR A 187 0.12 10.34 4.54
N ARG A 188 0.71 10.26 3.35
CA ARG A 188 0.55 9.13 2.44
C ARG A 188 1.88 8.72 1.86
N ALA A 189 2.18 7.43 1.99
CA ALA A 189 3.29 6.80 1.31
C ALA A 189 2.91 6.52 -0.14
N MET A 190 3.69 7.04 -1.08
CA MET A 190 3.57 6.78 -2.50
C MET A 190 4.81 6.04 -2.98
N LEU A 191 4.61 4.95 -3.71
CA LEU A 191 5.69 4.12 -4.22
C LEU A 191 6.28 4.76 -5.48
N LEU A 192 7.59 4.99 -5.46
CA LEU A 192 8.35 5.51 -6.59
C LEU A 192 9.06 4.36 -7.31
N ALA A 193 8.89 4.30 -8.63
CA ALA A 193 9.57 3.35 -9.50
C ALA A 193 10.20 4.10 -10.68
N GLY A 194 11.44 3.76 -11.00
CA GLY A 194 12.12 4.20 -12.23
C GLY A 194 11.80 3.24 -13.37
N ILE A 195 11.51 3.77 -14.55
CA ILE A 195 11.16 3.00 -15.74
C ILE A 195 12.00 3.42 -16.95
N ASP A 196 12.18 2.52 -17.90
CA ASP A 196 12.52 2.88 -19.29
C ASP A 196 11.23 3.19 -20.04
N SER A 197 10.92 4.47 -20.20
CA SER A 197 9.63 4.94 -20.73
C SER A 197 9.33 4.45 -22.14
N GLU A 198 10.34 4.38 -23.03
CA GLU A 198 10.16 3.88 -24.39
C GLU A 198 9.88 2.39 -24.42
N GLN A 199 10.54 1.63 -23.55
CA GLN A 199 10.40 0.18 -23.51
C GLN A 199 9.13 -0.25 -22.78
N GLU A 200 8.74 0.41 -21.69
CA GLU A 200 7.45 0.16 -21.00
C GLU A 200 6.25 0.51 -21.91
N ALA A 201 6.36 1.58 -22.71
CA ALA A 201 5.35 1.89 -23.73
C ALA A 201 5.19 0.75 -24.74
N LYS A 202 6.29 0.17 -25.23
CA LYS A 202 6.23 -0.98 -26.15
C LYS A 202 5.73 -2.26 -25.50
N LEU A 203 6.05 -2.47 -24.22
CA LEU A 203 5.77 -3.73 -23.52
C LEU A 203 4.33 -3.81 -23.02
N ILE A 204 3.86 -2.76 -22.34
CA ILE A 204 2.55 -2.74 -21.69
C ILE A 204 1.64 -1.60 -22.17
N GLY A 205 2.09 -0.77 -23.12
CA GLY A 205 1.31 0.37 -23.60
C GLY A 205 1.15 1.46 -22.53
N LEU A 206 2.15 1.69 -21.68
CA LEU A 206 2.04 2.66 -20.57
C LEU A 206 1.69 4.08 -21.04
N ASP A 207 2.15 4.46 -22.24
CA ASP A 207 1.80 5.71 -22.92
C ASP A 207 0.31 5.82 -23.23
N GLN A 208 -0.37 4.70 -23.51
CA GLN A 208 -1.81 4.64 -23.77
C GLN A 208 -2.65 4.74 -22.50
N ALA A 209 -2.05 4.59 -21.32
CA ALA A 209 -2.70 4.76 -20.03
C ALA A 209 -2.75 6.23 -19.59
N ILE A 210 -2.07 7.14 -20.29
CA ILE A 210 -2.06 8.55 -19.97
C ILE A 210 -3.42 9.18 -20.26
N VAL A 211 -4.03 9.75 -19.23
CA VAL A 211 -5.22 10.57 -19.38
C VAL A 211 -4.80 11.92 -19.93
N GLU A 212 -5.19 12.22 -21.17
CA GLU A 212 -4.98 13.51 -21.82
C GLU A 212 -5.87 14.58 -21.19
N ASN A 213 -5.39 15.18 -20.09
CA ASN A 213 -6.13 16.19 -19.34
C ASN A 213 -5.19 17.28 -18.81
N GLY A 214 -5.53 18.55 -19.00
CA GLY A 214 -4.69 19.68 -18.60
C GLY A 214 -3.30 19.63 -19.25
N SER A 215 -2.24 19.66 -18.42
CA SER A 215 -0.84 19.54 -18.83
C SER A 215 -0.28 18.10 -18.80
N SER A 216 -1.14 17.10 -18.56
CA SER A 216 -0.75 15.69 -18.54
C SER A 216 -0.20 15.24 -19.89
N ARG A 217 0.94 14.55 -19.88
CA ARG A 217 1.57 13.96 -21.07
C ARG A 217 2.49 12.81 -20.65
N TYR A 218 2.78 11.92 -21.59
CA TYR A 218 3.82 10.91 -21.41
C TYR A 218 5.23 11.53 -21.42
N PHE A 219 6.21 10.75 -20.94
CA PHE A 219 7.61 11.15 -20.95
C PHE A 219 8.16 11.34 -22.36
N THR A 220 9.09 12.28 -22.47
CA THR A 220 9.87 12.61 -23.67
C THR A 220 11.36 12.54 -23.34
N SER A 221 12.21 12.60 -24.36
CA SER A 221 13.67 12.62 -24.17
C SER A 221 14.19 13.84 -23.39
N GLU A 222 13.38 14.88 -23.23
CA GLU A 222 13.71 16.09 -22.46
C GLU A 222 13.43 15.92 -20.95
N ASP A 223 12.62 14.94 -20.57
CA ASP A 223 12.26 14.66 -19.18
C ASP A 223 13.39 13.88 -18.51
N VAL A 224 14.42 14.61 -18.07
CA VAL A 224 15.57 14.04 -17.37
C VAL A 224 15.59 14.46 -15.91
N SER A 225 16.01 13.56 -15.03
CA SER A 225 16.25 13.88 -13.63
C SER A 225 17.41 14.87 -13.49
N MET A 226 17.27 15.88 -12.64
CA MET A 226 18.28 16.89 -12.39
C MET A 226 18.63 16.95 -10.90
N ASN A 227 19.91 17.06 -10.57
CA ASN A 227 20.34 17.31 -9.20
C ASN A 227 20.74 18.78 -9.05
N GLU A 228 20.12 19.46 -8.10
CA GLU A 228 20.43 20.82 -7.68
C GLU A 228 21.24 20.77 -6.39
N VAL A 229 22.42 21.38 -6.37
CA VAL A 229 23.22 21.53 -5.14
C VAL A 229 22.69 22.74 -4.39
N LEU A 230 22.15 22.52 -3.19
CA LEU A 230 21.60 23.57 -2.33
C LEU A 230 22.67 24.22 -1.47
N ASP A 231 23.66 23.45 -1.05
CA ASP A 231 24.79 23.91 -0.24
C ASP A 231 26.03 23.06 -0.54
N GLU A 232 27.10 23.72 -1.01
CA GLU A 232 28.36 23.08 -1.38
C GLU A 232 29.17 22.65 -0.15
N GLU A 233 29.03 23.32 1.01
CA GLU A 233 29.79 22.97 2.22
C GLU A 233 29.24 21.73 2.91
N THR A 234 27.91 21.56 2.88
CA THR A 234 27.22 20.40 3.48
C THR A 234 26.93 19.28 2.47
N GLU A 235 27.30 19.47 1.20
CA GLU A 235 26.95 18.59 0.07
C GLU A 235 25.43 18.33 -0.04
N LEU A 236 24.61 19.25 0.46
CA LEU A 236 23.17 19.11 0.42
C LEU A 236 22.69 19.29 -1.02
N SER A 237 21.97 18.29 -1.53
CA SER A 237 21.43 18.31 -2.89
C SER A 237 19.96 17.89 -2.91
N MET A 238 19.25 18.39 -3.91
CA MET A 238 17.85 18.08 -4.20
C MET A 238 17.75 17.46 -5.60
N SER A 239 17.12 16.30 -5.70
CA SER A 239 16.85 15.66 -6.97
C SER A 239 15.46 16.04 -7.48
N HIS A 240 15.38 16.66 -8.65
CA HIS A 240 14.15 16.90 -9.40
C HIS A 240 13.91 15.72 -10.33
N ILE A 241 12.76 15.05 -10.21
CA ILE A 241 12.45 13.82 -10.96
C ILE A 241 11.11 13.99 -11.67
N PRO A 242 11.06 13.90 -13.01
CA PRO A 242 9.80 13.85 -13.74
C PRO A 242 9.00 12.60 -13.35
N VAL A 243 7.71 12.76 -13.07
CA VAL A 243 6.84 11.66 -12.63
C VAL A 243 5.58 11.53 -13.48
N ILE A 244 5.15 10.28 -13.68
CA ILE A 244 3.77 9.95 -14.05
C ILE A 244 3.09 9.48 -12.78
N ILE A 245 1.95 10.08 -12.46
CA ILE A 245 1.21 9.82 -11.23
C ILE A 245 -0.13 9.20 -11.60
N ASN A 246 -0.55 8.21 -10.82
CA ASN A 246 -1.88 7.63 -10.95
C ASN A 246 -2.94 8.69 -10.61
N ASN A 247 -4.03 8.78 -11.37
CA ASN A 247 -5.10 9.75 -11.12
C ASN A 247 -6.24 9.18 -10.26
N GLN A 248 -6.08 7.98 -9.71
CA GLN A 248 -7.08 7.30 -8.89
C GLN A 248 -6.50 6.84 -7.55
N SER A 249 -7.28 7.02 -6.48
CA SER A 249 -7.06 6.27 -5.25
C SER A 249 -7.77 4.91 -5.35
N PHE A 250 -7.07 3.87 -4.92
CA PHE A 250 -7.57 2.48 -4.88
C PHE A 250 -7.91 2.03 -3.46
N THR A 251 -7.82 2.91 -2.46
CA THR A 251 -8.13 2.55 -1.07
C THR A 251 -9.50 3.08 -0.67
N ASP A 252 -10.25 2.27 0.09
CA ASP A 252 -11.53 2.65 0.70
C ASP A 252 -11.31 2.86 2.19
N ILE A 253 -10.78 4.05 2.52
CA ILE A 253 -10.48 4.48 3.88
C ILE A 253 -11.19 5.79 4.18
N ALA A 254 -11.81 5.88 5.35
CA ALA A 254 -12.36 7.11 5.92
C ALA A 254 -11.67 7.40 7.26
N ILE A 255 -11.25 8.64 7.46
CA ILE A 255 -10.59 9.12 8.68
C ILE A 255 -11.51 10.13 9.36
N ASN A 256 -11.86 9.86 10.61
CA ASN A 256 -12.65 10.74 11.45
C ASN A 256 -11.79 11.29 12.59
N TYR A 257 -11.68 12.61 12.67
CA TYR A 257 -11.08 13.30 13.81
C TYR A 257 -12.17 13.83 14.72
N THR A 258 -12.02 13.56 16.01
CA THR A 258 -12.80 14.19 17.07
C THR A 258 -11.83 14.92 17.99
N ILE A 259 -11.91 16.25 18.01
CA ILE A 259 -11.06 17.11 18.83
C ILE A 259 -11.91 17.68 19.94
N GLU A 260 -11.56 17.39 21.18
CA GLU A 260 -12.32 17.77 22.37
C GLU A 260 -11.49 18.63 23.30
N ARG A 261 -11.95 19.84 23.63
CA ARG A 261 -11.32 20.65 24.68
C ARG A 261 -11.76 20.12 26.04
N LEU A 262 -10.83 19.81 26.92
CA LEU A 262 -11.13 19.31 28.27
C LEU A 262 -11.48 20.45 29.24
N ASP A 263 -12.35 20.18 30.21
CA ASP A 263 -12.77 21.17 31.23
C ASP A 263 -11.68 21.43 32.28
N LEU A 264 -10.64 22.18 31.87
CA LEU A 264 -9.48 22.45 32.72
C LEU A 264 -8.91 23.84 32.49
N PRO A 265 -8.49 24.54 33.57
CA PRO A 265 -7.78 25.80 33.44
C PRO A 265 -6.36 25.54 32.94
N PHE A 266 -6.01 26.16 31.82
CA PHE A 266 -4.67 26.06 31.23
C PHE A 266 -4.19 27.43 30.76
N ASP A 267 -4.50 28.48 31.53
CA ASP A 267 -3.92 29.80 31.32
C ASP A 267 -2.47 29.83 31.85
N ARG A 268 -1.65 30.75 31.34
CA ARG A 268 -0.21 30.84 31.65
C ARG A 268 0.10 30.86 33.15
N GLU A 269 -0.73 31.52 33.96
CA GLU A 269 -0.53 31.65 35.41
C GLU A 269 -0.70 30.34 36.18
N VAL A 270 -1.47 29.39 35.64
CA VAL A 270 -1.87 28.14 36.31
C VAL A 270 -1.40 26.89 35.58
N ALA A 271 -0.88 27.02 34.36
CA ALA A 271 -0.46 25.89 33.52
C ALA A 271 0.53 24.95 34.21
N ASP A 272 1.56 25.46 34.89
CA ASP A 272 2.53 24.62 35.63
C ASP A 272 1.87 23.81 36.76
N GLU A 273 0.94 24.41 37.50
CA GLU A 273 0.18 23.75 38.56
C GLU A 273 -0.75 22.67 37.98
N THR A 274 -1.40 23.00 36.86
CA THR A 274 -2.28 22.10 36.11
C THR A 274 -1.51 20.88 35.58
N LEU A 275 -0.34 21.07 34.96
CA LEU A 275 0.51 19.97 34.49
C LEU A 275 0.96 19.06 35.63
N LYS A 276 1.42 19.66 36.74
CA LYS A 276 1.82 18.91 37.93
C LYS A 276 0.65 18.11 38.50
N MET A 277 -0.55 18.70 38.52
CA MET A 277 -1.75 18.01 38.99
C MET A 277 -2.07 16.77 38.13
N PHE A 278 -1.89 16.82 36.81
CA PHE A 278 -2.07 15.63 35.97
C PHE A 278 -1.01 14.57 36.27
N GLU A 279 0.25 14.95 36.38
CA GLU A 279 1.37 14.05 36.71
C GLU A 279 1.11 13.34 38.06
N ASP A 280 0.65 14.06 39.07
CA ASP A 280 0.34 13.54 40.40
C ASP A 280 -0.91 12.62 40.41
N ASN A 281 -1.85 12.81 39.48
CA ASN A 281 -3.11 12.04 39.39
C ASN A 281 -3.08 10.90 38.36
N GLY A 282 -1.92 10.56 37.79
CA GLY A 282 -1.77 9.41 36.88
C GLY A 282 -1.76 9.76 35.38
N GLY A 283 -1.48 11.03 35.03
CA GLY A 283 -1.22 11.51 33.68
C GLY A 283 -2.38 11.26 32.72
N GLN A 284 -2.12 10.48 31.67
CA GLN A 284 -3.11 10.11 30.66
C GLN A 284 -4.38 9.49 31.26
N VAL A 285 -4.24 8.61 32.26
CA VAL A 285 -5.39 7.94 32.89
C VAL A 285 -6.31 8.96 33.57
N TYR A 286 -5.76 10.04 34.12
CA TYR A 286 -6.55 11.13 34.66
C TYR A 286 -7.29 11.89 33.55
N LEU A 287 -6.61 12.23 32.47
CA LEU A 287 -7.20 12.95 31.33
C LEU A 287 -8.34 12.16 30.66
N ASP A 288 -8.26 10.83 30.65
CA ASP A 288 -9.33 9.96 30.14
C ASP A 288 -10.66 10.13 30.92
N THR A 289 -10.60 10.55 32.18
CA THR A 289 -11.79 10.74 33.03
C THR A 289 -12.48 12.08 32.85
N LEU A 290 -11.84 13.03 32.19
CA LEU A 290 -12.33 14.40 32.09
C LEU A 290 -13.38 14.56 31.01
N GLU A 291 -14.36 15.40 31.31
CA GLU A 291 -15.41 15.79 30.36
C GLU A 291 -14.90 16.86 29.39
N ALA A 292 -15.45 16.84 28.18
CA ALA A 292 -15.18 17.83 27.15
C ALA A 292 -16.13 19.02 27.26
N VAL A 293 -15.60 20.24 27.19
CA VAL A 293 -16.38 21.50 27.15
C VAL A 293 -16.70 21.95 25.73
N ASP A 294 -15.90 21.54 24.76
CA ASP A 294 -16.09 21.83 23.34
C ASP A 294 -15.67 20.62 22.49
N ARG A 295 -16.28 20.47 21.32
CA ARG A 295 -16.01 19.36 20.40
C ARG A 295 -16.08 19.82 18.95
N GLN A 296 -15.03 19.51 18.20
CA GLN A 296 -14.93 19.70 16.75
C GLN A 296 -14.77 18.33 16.09
N ASN A 297 -15.48 18.09 14.98
CA ASN A 297 -15.41 16.83 14.24
C ASN A 297 -15.07 17.11 12.78
N TYR A 298 -14.15 16.32 12.24
CA TYR A 298 -13.75 16.38 10.84
C TYR A 298 -13.72 14.97 10.24
N THR A 299 -14.17 14.83 9.01
CA THR A 299 -14.13 13.56 8.28
C THR A 299 -13.48 13.79 6.93
N TYR A 300 -12.56 12.91 6.57
CA TYR A 300 -11.89 12.90 5.28
C TYR A 300 -11.89 11.51 4.70
N THR A 301 -12.15 11.41 3.40
CA THR A 301 -11.96 10.18 2.64
C THR A 301 -10.54 10.11 2.09
N ASP A 302 -10.06 8.90 1.85
CA ASP A 302 -8.75 8.73 1.22
C ASP A 302 -8.70 9.38 -0.17
N LYS A 303 -9.81 9.33 -0.92
CA LYS A 303 -9.91 10.01 -2.22
C LYS A 303 -9.63 11.51 -2.10
N GLU A 304 -10.17 12.18 -1.10
CA GLU A 304 -9.94 13.61 -0.87
C GLU A 304 -8.48 13.90 -0.50
N VAL A 305 -7.90 13.11 0.42
CA VAL A 305 -6.49 13.24 0.83
C VAL A 305 -5.56 13.01 -0.36
N TYR A 306 -5.82 11.97 -1.14
CA TYR A 306 -5.05 11.61 -2.32
C TYR A 306 -5.06 12.70 -3.38
N TYR A 307 -6.23 13.26 -3.70
CA TYR A 307 -6.34 14.33 -4.70
C TYR A 307 -5.72 15.64 -4.26
N ARG A 308 -5.75 15.98 -2.97
CA ARG A 308 -4.99 17.15 -2.48
C ARG A 308 -3.49 16.99 -2.77
N ILE A 309 -2.94 15.79 -2.59
CA ILE A 309 -1.53 15.51 -2.88
C ILE A 309 -1.27 15.56 -4.38
N VAL A 310 -1.98 14.76 -5.19
CA VAL A 310 -1.73 14.64 -6.64
C VAL A 310 -1.98 15.96 -7.38
N ASN A 311 -3.02 16.71 -7.01
CA ASN A 311 -3.32 17.99 -7.64
C ASN A 311 -2.27 19.06 -7.28
N SER A 312 -1.76 19.05 -6.04
CA SER A 312 -0.70 19.99 -5.62
C SER A 312 0.65 19.68 -6.29
N ILE A 313 0.96 18.40 -6.55
CA ILE A 313 2.16 17.99 -7.28
C ILE A 313 2.03 18.39 -8.76
N SER A 314 0.94 17.99 -9.42
CA SER A 314 0.76 18.19 -10.86
C SER A 314 0.39 19.63 -11.25
N GLY A 315 -0.11 20.44 -10.32
CA GLY A 315 -0.64 21.78 -10.60
C GLY A 315 -1.91 21.77 -11.45
N SER A 316 -2.57 20.61 -11.58
CA SER A 316 -3.81 20.42 -12.33
C SER A 316 -4.75 19.52 -11.55
N ASP A 317 -6.05 19.73 -11.69
CA ASP A 317 -7.04 18.86 -11.09
C ASP A 317 -7.06 17.49 -11.78
N ALA A 318 -6.84 16.41 -11.04
CA ALA A 318 -6.70 15.07 -11.62
C ALA A 318 -7.94 14.54 -12.35
N GLU A 319 -9.14 15.04 -12.02
CA GLU A 319 -10.40 14.64 -12.65
C GLU A 319 -10.73 15.51 -13.87
N THR A 320 -10.51 16.83 -13.79
CA THR A 320 -10.99 17.82 -14.77
C THR A 320 -9.90 18.47 -15.60
N GLY A 321 -8.64 18.38 -15.17
CA GLY A 321 -7.43 18.94 -15.80
C GLY A 321 -7.38 20.45 -15.84
N THR A 322 -8.28 21.13 -15.13
CA THR A 322 -8.19 22.56 -14.96
C THR A 322 -6.98 22.92 -14.08
N PRO A 323 -6.35 24.09 -14.26
CA PRO A 323 -5.25 24.52 -13.39
C PRO A 323 -5.65 24.49 -11.91
N PHE A 324 -4.84 23.82 -11.10
CA PHE A 324 -5.00 23.75 -9.65
C PHE A 324 -4.01 24.70 -9.00
N LEU A 325 -4.54 25.78 -8.41
CA LEU A 325 -3.71 26.89 -7.88
C LEU A 325 -3.42 26.78 -6.39
N GLU A 326 -4.16 25.93 -5.68
CA GLU A 326 -3.97 25.69 -4.26
C GLU A 326 -2.79 24.72 -4.05
N ASP A 327 -2.07 24.88 -2.94
CA ASP A 327 -0.98 23.97 -2.57
C ASP A 327 -1.25 23.42 -1.17
N TYR A 328 -1.74 22.18 -1.16
CA TYR A 328 -2.03 21.44 0.06
C TYR A 328 -0.84 20.62 0.53
N LEU A 329 0.32 20.63 -0.15
CA LEU A 329 1.51 19.97 0.38
C LEU A 329 2.06 20.78 1.54
N GLN A 330 2.46 20.10 2.60
CA GLN A 330 3.23 20.73 3.66
C GLN A 330 4.64 21.09 3.19
N ASN A 331 5.29 20.12 2.57
CA ASN A 331 6.59 20.28 1.96
C ASN A 331 6.51 19.74 0.53
N ARG A 332 7.06 20.48 -0.43
CA ARG A 332 7.23 20.00 -1.82
C ARG A 332 8.39 19.03 -1.97
N GLU A 333 9.28 19.03 -0.99
CA GLU A 333 10.41 18.12 -0.89
C GLU A 333 10.03 16.94 -0.01
N VAL A 334 10.34 15.74 -0.48
CA VAL A 334 10.12 14.49 0.25
C VAL A 334 11.44 13.76 0.42
N HIS A 335 11.61 13.13 1.58
CA HIS A 335 12.82 12.37 1.88
C HIS A 335 12.65 10.90 1.51
N LEU A 336 13.57 10.38 0.71
CA LEU A 336 13.72 8.96 0.45
C LEU A 336 14.76 8.38 1.42
N GLY A 337 14.28 7.83 2.54
CA GLY A 337 15.15 7.29 3.59
C GLY A 337 15.44 5.79 3.47
N ASN A 338 14.45 5.01 3.04
CA ASN A 338 14.47 3.55 3.08
C ASN A 338 14.37 2.93 1.70
N ARG A 339 15.19 1.89 1.48
CA ARG A 339 15.11 0.99 0.34
C ARG A 339 13.91 0.06 0.50
N PRO A 340 13.28 -0.38 -0.60
CA PRO A 340 12.35 -1.48 -0.56
C PRO A 340 13.02 -2.72 0.06
N SER A 341 12.26 -3.54 0.77
CA SER A 341 12.74 -4.83 1.26
C SER A 341 11.61 -5.86 1.17
N PRO A 342 11.91 -7.14 0.85
CA PRO A 342 10.88 -8.14 0.63
C PRO A 342 10.22 -8.55 1.95
N LEU A 343 9.00 -9.05 1.86
CA LEU A 343 8.36 -9.72 2.99
C LEU A 343 9.07 -11.06 3.25
N GLN A 344 9.31 -11.36 4.52
CA GLN A 344 9.92 -12.62 4.93
C GLN A 344 8.85 -13.53 5.53
N TYR A 345 8.86 -14.79 5.09
CA TYR A 345 7.91 -15.79 5.53
C TYR A 345 8.64 -16.97 6.16
N GLU A 346 8.01 -17.57 7.17
CA GLU A 346 8.43 -18.84 7.74
C GLU A 346 7.33 -19.90 7.61
N ASP A 347 7.77 -21.14 7.43
CA ASP A 347 6.88 -22.30 7.41
C ASP A 347 6.33 -22.55 8.82
N VAL A 348 5.01 -22.58 8.93
CA VAL A 348 4.29 -22.97 10.15
C VAL A 348 3.31 -24.09 9.85
N LEU A 349 2.87 -24.81 10.88
CA LEU A 349 1.82 -25.82 10.71
C LEU A 349 0.50 -25.14 10.38
N SER A 350 -0.12 -25.60 9.30
CA SER A 350 -1.46 -25.13 8.93
C SER A 350 -2.47 -25.48 10.02
N PRO A 351 -3.46 -24.60 10.30
CA PRO A 351 -4.61 -24.95 11.12
C PRO A 351 -5.48 -26.05 10.50
N PHE A 352 -5.26 -26.38 9.21
CA PHE A 352 -5.94 -27.46 8.47
C PHE A 352 -4.92 -28.41 7.81
N PRO A 353 -4.12 -29.15 8.59
CA PRO A 353 -2.97 -29.91 8.09
C PRO A 353 -3.36 -31.05 7.13
N GLU A 354 -4.57 -31.57 7.24
CA GLU A 354 -5.10 -32.61 6.34
C GLU A 354 -5.33 -32.10 4.90
N ARG A 355 -5.59 -30.80 4.74
CA ARG A 355 -5.83 -30.16 3.44
C ARG A 355 -4.60 -29.42 2.93
N TRP A 356 -3.90 -28.74 3.83
CA TRP A 356 -2.71 -27.96 3.55
C TRP A 356 -1.65 -28.30 4.59
N PRO A 357 -0.57 -29.03 4.25
CA PRO A 357 0.40 -29.49 5.25
C PRO A 357 1.19 -28.34 5.90
N TYR A 358 1.29 -27.19 5.23
CA TYR A 358 2.01 -25.99 5.69
C TYR A 358 1.13 -24.75 5.55
N ALA A 359 1.38 -23.78 6.42
CA ALA A 359 0.95 -22.39 6.29
C ALA A 359 2.19 -21.49 6.43
N TYR A 360 2.04 -20.21 6.15
CA TYR A 360 3.13 -19.24 6.18
C TYR A 360 2.80 -18.11 7.14
N GLU A 361 3.74 -17.80 8.02
CA GLU A 361 3.65 -16.67 8.94
C GLU A 361 4.61 -15.56 8.49
N LEU A 362 4.17 -14.31 8.58
CA LEU A 362 5.01 -13.15 8.29
C LEU A 362 5.97 -12.89 9.43
N GLN A 363 7.25 -12.82 9.13
CA GLN A 363 8.26 -12.45 10.11
C GLN A 363 8.26 -10.94 10.35
N THR A 364 8.39 -10.57 11.61
CA THR A 364 8.59 -9.18 12.01
C THR A 364 10.06 -8.87 12.20
N SER A 365 10.49 -7.71 11.73
CA SER A 365 11.81 -7.11 11.97
C SER A 365 11.67 -5.92 12.93
N GLU A 366 12.67 -5.73 13.78
CA GLU A 366 12.77 -4.53 14.62
C GLU A 366 13.11 -3.31 13.76
N ILE A 367 12.55 -2.16 14.13
CA ILE A 367 12.90 -0.89 13.50
C ILE A 367 14.09 -0.29 14.27
N PRO A 368 15.24 -0.05 13.62
CA PRO A 368 16.36 0.63 14.26
C PRO A 368 15.91 1.98 14.83
N HIS A 369 16.31 2.28 16.06
CA HIS A 369 15.95 3.50 16.81
C HIS A 369 14.49 3.59 17.31
N ASP A 370 13.66 2.58 17.05
CA ASP A 370 12.32 2.48 17.64
C ASP A 370 11.92 1.00 17.90
N PRO A 371 12.51 0.35 18.92
CA PRO A 371 12.33 -1.08 19.16
C PRO A 371 10.92 -1.46 19.65
N GLN A 372 10.08 -0.48 20.00
CA GLN A 372 8.70 -0.72 20.40
C GLN A 372 7.81 -1.08 19.20
N PHE A 373 8.20 -0.63 18.01
CA PHE A 373 7.49 -0.92 16.77
C PHE A 373 8.19 -2.02 15.97
N LYS A 374 7.39 -2.98 15.55
CA LYS A 374 7.80 -4.08 14.68
C LYS A 374 7.25 -3.86 13.28
N SER A 375 8.09 -4.04 12.28
CA SER A 375 7.73 -3.95 10.87
C SER A 375 7.74 -5.33 10.23
N PHE A 376 6.84 -5.60 9.28
CA PHE A 376 6.92 -6.82 8.45
C PHE A 376 8.01 -6.75 7.36
N ARG A 377 8.69 -5.61 7.25
CA ARG A 377 9.77 -5.35 6.31
C ARG A 377 11.01 -4.89 7.06
N ALA A 378 12.16 -5.44 6.71
CA ALA A 378 13.43 -5.00 7.26
C ALA A 378 13.72 -3.55 6.86
N SER A 379 14.18 -2.74 7.81
CA SER A 379 14.55 -1.35 7.56
C SER A 379 15.95 -1.28 6.95
N ASN A 380 16.03 -1.11 5.63
CA ASN A 380 17.29 -0.92 4.91
C ASN A 380 17.41 0.54 4.50
N SER A 381 18.32 1.32 5.10
CA SER A 381 18.53 2.70 4.67
C SER A 381 19.42 2.79 3.43
N PHE A 382 19.35 3.90 2.71
CA PHE A 382 20.28 4.16 1.60
C PHE A 382 21.74 4.39 2.05
N GLY A 383 22.03 4.39 3.35
CA GLY A 383 23.38 4.58 3.90
C GLY A 383 23.80 6.05 4.07
N PHE A 384 22.92 7.01 3.73
CA PHE A 384 23.12 8.43 4.02
C PHE A 384 22.56 8.75 5.41
N SER A 385 23.27 9.56 6.20
CA SER A 385 22.79 9.99 7.52
C SER A 385 21.50 10.80 7.49
N THR A 386 21.08 11.30 6.31
CA THR A 386 19.96 12.24 6.14
C THR A 386 18.99 11.89 4.99
N GLY A 387 19.12 10.73 4.34
CA GLY A 387 18.30 10.38 3.16
C GLY A 387 18.54 11.29 1.95
N VAL A 388 17.78 11.09 0.86
CA VAL A 388 17.84 11.95 -0.35
C VAL A 388 16.58 12.79 -0.43
N SER A 389 16.71 14.10 -0.58
CA SER A 389 15.58 15.00 -0.82
C SER A 389 15.20 14.97 -2.30
N ILE A 390 13.94 14.65 -2.58
CA ILE A 390 13.38 14.55 -3.92
C ILE A 390 12.25 15.55 -4.06
N ARG A 391 12.19 16.19 -5.22
CA ARG A 391 11.07 17.01 -5.66
C ARG A 391 10.51 16.44 -6.97
N ALA A 392 9.20 16.23 -6.98
CA ALA A 392 8.46 15.81 -8.16
C ALA A 392 7.99 17.03 -8.97
#